data_AF-A0A6B3GBF0-F1
#
_entry.id   AF-A0A6B3GBF0-F1
#
_cell.length_a   1.000
_cell.length_b   1.000
_cell.length_c   1.000
_cell.angle_alpha   90.00
_cell.angle_beta   90.00
_cell.angle_gamma   90.00
#
_symmetry.space_group_name_H-M   'P 1'
#
loop_
_entity.id
_entity.type
_entity.pdbx_description
1 polymer ?
#
loop_
_entity_poly.entity_id
_entity_poly.type
_entity_poly.pdbx_seq_one_letter_code
_entity_poly.pdbx_strand_id
1 'polypeptide(L)'
;MENENEVEWALYRNTHEPVIRVLGPEMGGQWRARSRPAFALTVTAIDAPVVGQRFGLPSLPADVAWPMRQGWGPMTHMASIDCSRLPEGVLDLDLPDEGTLLFFCWTMRDLELFYDQGGDLEKEGDEYFMGGCSRDPGAGCAVLYVPASAETSPRPAPEGMFLHDAEPLRFRGAYTSRLSWEETTKEFPVPEHLGYPLASAFDEWENDDTYVQIGGHIAPVNSMHTDISTMCDDHRGTHGAEGNSESMVMLAAIDHGDEDMETYWFIRPDDLAQRRFDGIHYTYLS
;
A
#
# COMPACT_ATOMS: atom_id res chain seq x y z
N MET A 1 -4.39 -33.90 21.68
CA MET A 1 -4.80 -32.54 22.02
C MET A 1 -3.52 -31.76 22.20
N GLU A 2 -2.87 -31.50 21.06
CA GLU A 2 -1.76 -30.56 20.95
C GLU A 2 -2.38 -29.17 20.97
N ASN A 3 -1.78 -28.26 21.75
CA ASN A 3 -2.34 -26.95 22.07
C ASN A 3 -2.46 -26.08 20.81
N GLU A 4 -3.69 -25.79 20.42
CA GLU A 4 -4.13 -24.91 19.32
C GLU A 4 -3.67 -23.44 19.47
N ASN A 5 -2.89 -23.10 20.51
CA ASN A 5 -2.32 -21.77 20.77
C ASN A 5 -0.80 -21.68 20.54
N GLU A 6 -0.09 -22.76 20.18
CA GLU A 6 1.36 -22.66 19.85
C GLU A 6 1.62 -22.25 18.38
N VAL A 7 0.56 -22.23 17.56
CA VAL A 7 0.52 -21.68 16.18
C VAL A 7 0.06 -20.20 16.18
N GLU A 8 -0.20 -19.65 17.38
CA GLU A 8 -0.50 -18.25 17.67
C GLU A 8 0.75 -17.40 17.33
N TRP A 9 0.85 -16.97 16.08
CA TRP A 9 1.71 -15.87 15.60
C TRP A 9 3.23 -16.08 15.62
N ALA A 10 3.73 -17.18 15.04
CA ALA A 10 5.11 -17.24 14.51
C ALA A 10 5.41 -16.18 13.39
N LEU A 11 4.52 -15.20 13.21
CA LEU A 11 4.46 -14.14 12.20
C LEU A 11 4.67 -12.73 12.77
N TYR A 12 5.06 -12.57 14.04
CA TYR A 12 5.88 -11.42 14.44
C TYR A 12 7.33 -11.74 14.14
N ARG A 13 7.71 -11.79 12.85
CA ARG A 13 9.11 -11.49 12.57
C ARG A 13 9.28 -10.06 13.00
N ASN A 14 9.94 -9.85 14.12
CA ASN A 14 10.50 -8.57 14.48
C ASN A 14 11.56 -8.27 13.40
N THR A 15 11.12 -7.81 12.23
CA THR A 15 11.93 -7.62 11.02
C THR A 15 13.03 -6.59 11.23
N HIS A 16 12.99 -5.90 12.37
CA HIS A 16 13.98 -4.96 12.83
C HIS A 16 15.24 -5.59 13.41
N GLU A 17 15.30 -6.90 13.65
CA GLU A 17 16.43 -7.53 14.34
C GLU A 17 17.79 -7.24 13.68
N PRO A 18 17.95 -7.31 12.34
CA PRO A 18 19.20 -6.92 11.67
C PRO A 18 19.56 -5.45 11.92
N VAL A 19 18.59 -4.55 11.82
CA VAL A 19 18.76 -3.11 12.01
C VAL A 19 19.12 -2.78 13.46
N ILE A 20 18.39 -3.33 14.43
CA ILE A 20 18.60 -3.12 15.86
C ILE A 20 19.96 -3.69 16.30
N ARG A 21 20.42 -4.79 15.70
CA ARG A 21 21.75 -5.34 15.96
C ARG A 21 22.86 -4.37 15.58
N VAL A 22 22.71 -3.66 14.46
CA VAL A 22 23.68 -2.64 14.01
C VAL A 22 23.57 -1.37 14.84
N LEU A 23 22.36 -0.92 15.15
CA LEU A 23 22.12 0.31 15.90
C LEU A 23 22.45 0.17 17.41
N GLY A 24 22.40 -1.04 17.95
CA GLY A 24 22.44 -1.27 19.39
C GLY A 24 21.11 -0.94 20.08
N PRO A 25 20.97 -1.28 21.38
CA PRO A 25 19.68 -1.29 22.07
C PRO A 25 19.04 0.11 22.24
N GLU A 26 19.84 1.13 22.51
CA GLU A 26 19.34 2.50 22.74
C GLU A 26 18.84 3.14 21.43
N MET A 27 19.73 3.22 20.44
CA MET A 27 19.42 3.79 19.13
C MET A 27 18.41 2.93 18.37
N GLY A 28 18.48 1.59 18.49
CA GLY A 28 17.48 0.67 17.96
C GLY A 28 16.10 0.83 18.61
N GLY A 29 16.04 1.12 19.92
CA GLY A 29 14.78 1.43 20.61
C GLY A 29 14.17 2.76 20.14
N GLN A 30 14.99 3.79 19.97
CA GLN A 30 14.54 5.08 19.45
C GLN A 30 14.11 5.00 17.98
N TRP A 31 14.78 4.19 17.16
CA TRP A 31 14.37 3.96 15.78
C TRP A 31 13.05 3.18 15.71
N ARG A 32 12.90 2.12 16.51
CA ARG A 32 11.63 1.37 16.62
C ARG A 32 10.46 2.24 17.05
N ALA A 33 10.69 3.24 17.91
CA ALA A 33 9.63 4.17 18.34
C ALA A 33 9.10 5.06 17.20
N ARG A 34 9.77 5.12 16.05
CA ARG A 34 9.36 5.90 14.86
C ARG A 34 8.80 5.04 13.73
N SER A 35 8.94 3.72 13.84
CA SER A 35 8.37 2.81 12.86
C SER A 35 6.89 2.61 13.14
N ARG A 36 6.13 2.41 12.06
CA ARG A 36 4.69 2.16 12.14
C ARG A 36 4.39 0.73 11.75
N PRO A 37 3.50 0.02 12.46
CA PRO A 37 3.13 -1.34 12.09
C PRO A 37 2.52 -1.37 10.69
N ALA A 38 2.83 -2.43 9.96
CA ALA A 38 2.39 -2.70 8.60
C ALA A 38 2.19 -4.20 8.39
N PHE A 39 1.33 -4.57 7.46
CA PHE A 39 1.22 -5.94 6.98
C PHE A 39 1.93 -6.10 5.65
N ALA A 40 2.74 -7.16 5.54
CA ALA A 40 3.32 -7.60 4.29
C ALA A 40 2.44 -8.70 3.71
N LEU A 41 1.96 -8.49 2.49
CA LEU A 41 1.22 -9.49 1.73
C LEU A 41 2.00 -9.87 0.48
N THR A 42 1.96 -11.16 0.16
CA THR A 42 2.80 -11.75 -0.89
C THR A 42 2.05 -12.82 -1.69
N VAL A 43 2.52 -13.11 -2.91
CA VAL A 43 2.05 -14.25 -3.70
C VAL A 43 2.95 -15.49 -3.57
N THR A 44 4.17 -15.35 -3.03
CA THR A 44 5.19 -16.42 -3.02
C THR A 44 5.20 -17.28 -1.75
N ALA A 45 4.61 -16.82 -0.64
CA ALA A 45 4.57 -17.58 0.62
C ALA A 45 3.48 -18.67 0.59
N ILE A 46 3.70 -19.76 -0.14
CA ILE A 46 2.70 -20.81 -0.46
C ILE A 46 1.99 -21.37 0.79
N ASP A 47 2.68 -21.48 1.92
CA ASP A 47 2.13 -22.03 3.17
C ASP A 47 1.39 -21.00 4.05
N ALA A 48 1.45 -19.71 3.70
CA ALA A 48 0.79 -18.63 4.43
C ALA A 48 -0.72 -18.55 4.10
N PRO A 49 -1.56 -18.08 5.04
CA PRO A 49 -3.00 -17.99 4.80
C PRO A 49 -3.33 -16.99 3.69
N VAL A 50 -4.26 -17.37 2.81
CA VAL A 50 -4.79 -16.47 1.77
C VAL A 50 -5.69 -15.43 2.43
N VAL A 51 -5.36 -14.16 2.26
CA VAL A 51 -6.13 -13.02 2.78
C VAL A 51 -6.78 -12.20 1.66
N GLY A 52 -6.57 -12.58 0.41
CA GLY A 52 -7.10 -11.84 -0.72
C GLY A 52 -6.63 -12.38 -2.06
N GLN A 53 -6.71 -11.51 -3.05
CA GLN A 53 -6.14 -11.75 -4.37
C GLN A 53 -5.49 -10.47 -4.89
N ARG A 54 -4.46 -10.65 -5.70
CA ARG A 54 -3.90 -9.61 -6.54
C ARG A 54 -4.42 -9.82 -7.95
N PHE A 55 -4.76 -8.73 -8.63
CA PHE A 55 -5.30 -8.73 -9.99
C PHE A 55 -6.56 -9.59 -10.19
N GLY A 56 -6.84 -9.98 -11.42
CA GLY A 56 -8.04 -10.71 -11.81
C GLY A 56 -9.33 -9.90 -11.68
N LEU A 57 -10.45 -10.61 -11.72
CA LEU A 57 -11.77 -9.99 -11.61
C LEU A 57 -12.13 -9.72 -10.13
N PRO A 58 -12.48 -8.47 -9.78
CA PRO A 58 -13.03 -8.18 -8.45
C PRO A 58 -14.44 -8.77 -8.32
N SER A 59 -14.79 -9.18 -7.10
CA SER A 59 -16.17 -9.49 -6.75
C SER A 59 -16.87 -8.21 -6.31
N LEU A 60 -17.88 -7.78 -7.07
CA LEU A 60 -18.60 -6.54 -6.84
C LEU A 60 -20.09 -6.79 -6.61
N PRO A 61 -20.77 -5.97 -5.80
CA PRO A 61 -22.23 -5.91 -5.78
C PRO A 61 -22.82 -5.57 -7.16
N ALA A 62 -24.07 -5.99 -7.38
CA ALA A 62 -24.72 -5.86 -8.69
C ALA A 62 -24.87 -4.39 -9.15
N ASP A 63 -25.08 -3.48 -8.21
CA ASP A 63 -25.33 -2.05 -8.37
C ASP A 63 -24.06 -1.19 -8.37
N VAL A 64 -22.91 -1.77 -8.04
CA VAL A 64 -21.62 -1.08 -8.07
C VAL A 64 -21.04 -1.15 -9.48
N ALA A 65 -20.84 0.01 -10.09
CA ALA A 65 -20.18 0.15 -11.38
C ALA A 65 -18.67 -0.13 -11.28
N TRP A 66 -18.06 -0.51 -12.40
CA TRP A 66 -16.60 -0.62 -12.48
C TRP A 66 -15.97 0.77 -12.29
N PRO A 67 -14.90 0.91 -11.47
CA PRO A 67 -14.22 2.20 -11.29
C PRO A 67 -13.64 2.76 -12.59
N MET A 68 -13.93 4.04 -12.85
CA MET A 68 -13.51 4.75 -14.06
C MET A 68 -12.64 5.95 -13.70
N ARG A 69 -11.56 6.17 -14.44
CA ARG A 69 -10.85 7.45 -14.47
C ARG A 69 -11.65 8.41 -15.34
N GLN A 70 -12.04 9.56 -14.78
CA GLN A 70 -12.99 10.47 -15.42
C GLN A 70 -12.45 11.01 -16.75
N GLY A 71 -13.11 10.66 -17.85
CA GLY A 71 -12.70 11.08 -19.21
C GLY A 71 -11.67 10.16 -19.89
N TRP A 72 -11.18 9.13 -19.19
CA TRP A 72 -10.06 8.30 -19.63
C TRP A 72 -10.45 6.85 -19.90
N GLY A 73 -11.12 6.20 -18.95
CA GLY A 73 -11.46 4.79 -19.11
C GLY A 73 -11.53 4.02 -17.80
N PRO A 74 -11.71 2.70 -17.88
CA PRO A 74 -11.74 1.83 -16.70
C PRO A 74 -10.37 1.74 -16.03
N MET A 75 -10.37 1.56 -14.70
CA MET A 75 -9.16 1.34 -13.92
C MET A 75 -8.91 -0.15 -13.70
N THR A 76 -7.65 -0.57 -13.74
CA THR A 76 -7.22 -1.94 -13.44
C THR A 76 -7.49 -2.28 -11.98
N HIS A 77 -8.04 -3.47 -11.72
CA HIS A 77 -8.18 -4.01 -10.37
C HIS A 77 -6.81 -4.51 -9.88
N MET A 78 -6.26 -3.86 -8.84
CA MET A 78 -4.93 -4.14 -8.31
C MET A 78 -4.98 -5.24 -7.25
N ALA A 79 -5.90 -5.15 -6.30
CA ALA A 79 -6.04 -6.14 -5.23
C ALA A 79 -7.43 -6.14 -4.58
N SER A 80 -7.83 -7.31 -4.08
CA SER A 80 -8.92 -7.50 -3.12
C SER A 80 -8.36 -8.03 -1.81
N ILE A 81 -8.74 -7.44 -0.67
CA ILE A 81 -8.24 -7.82 0.66
C ILE A 81 -9.44 -8.06 1.58
N ASP A 82 -9.58 -9.29 2.05
CA ASP A 82 -10.58 -9.71 3.04
C ASP A 82 -10.11 -9.30 4.44
N CYS A 83 -10.72 -8.26 5.00
CA CYS A 83 -10.26 -7.68 6.25
C CYS A 83 -10.49 -8.63 7.44
N SER A 84 -11.46 -9.56 7.34
CA SER A 84 -11.71 -10.57 8.39
C SER A 84 -10.60 -11.61 8.54
N ARG A 85 -9.68 -11.66 7.58
CA ARG A 85 -8.52 -12.56 7.57
C ARG A 85 -7.23 -11.87 7.99
N LEU A 86 -7.28 -10.56 8.23
CA LEU A 86 -6.14 -9.82 8.75
C LEU A 86 -6.14 -9.87 10.28
N PRO A 87 -4.95 -9.78 10.91
CA PRO A 87 -4.87 -9.69 12.37
C PRO A 87 -5.47 -8.40 12.90
N GLU A 88 -6.35 -8.49 13.90
CA GLU A 88 -6.89 -7.32 14.60
C GLU A 88 -5.86 -6.73 15.59
N GLY A 89 -5.93 -5.41 15.82
CA GLY A 89 -5.16 -4.73 16.87
C GLY A 89 -3.64 -4.67 16.65
N VAL A 90 -3.16 -5.02 15.46
CA VAL A 90 -1.72 -4.98 15.14
C VAL A 90 -1.31 -3.66 14.47
N LEU A 91 -2.13 -3.15 13.55
CA LEU A 91 -1.88 -1.86 12.91
C LEU A 91 -2.27 -0.70 13.83
N ASP A 92 -1.68 0.47 13.57
CA ASP A 92 -2.11 1.75 14.13
C ASP A 92 -3.19 2.42 13.25
N LEU A 93 -3.97 1.59 12.55
CA LEU A 93 -5.05 1.95 11.64
C LEU A 93 -6.30 1.15 12.01
N ASP A 94 -7.45 1.81 11.96
CA ASP A 94 -8.76 1.20 12.22
C ASP A 94 -9.30 0.55 10.93
N LEU A 95 -8.71 -0.57 10.52
CA LEU A 95 -9.22 -1.35 9.39
C LEU A 95 -10.60 -1.94 9.73
N PRO A 96 -11.51 -2.12 8.75
CA PRO A 96 -12.75 -2.83 8.99
C PRO A 96 -12.49 -4.25 9.53
N ASP A 97 -13.22 -4.70 10.55
CA ASP A 97 -13.10 -6.08 11.06
C ASP A 97 -13.61 -7.14 10.05
N GLU A 98 -14.45 -6.72 9.11
CA GLU A 98 -15.07 -7.59 8.11
C GLU A 98 -15.28 -6.86 6.78
N GLY A 99 -15.52 -7.65 5.73
CA GLY A 99 -15.71 -7.17 4.36
C GLY A 99 -14.39 -7.12 3.58
N THR A 100 -14.46 -6.52 2.41
CA THR A 100 -13.36 -6.54 1.45
C THR A 100 -13.01 -5.13 1.01
N LEU A 101 -11.73 -4.79 1.07
CA LEU A 101 -11.17 -3.60 0.41
C LEU A 101 -10.73 -3.98 -1.00
N LEU A 102 -11.17 -3.23 -2.00
CA LEU A 102 -10.83 -3.39 -3.40
C LEU A 102 -10.06 -2.17 -3.88
N PHE A 103 -8.88 -2.37 -4.44
CA PHE A 103 -8.00 -1.31 -4.93
C PHE A 103 -7.98 -1.30 -6.45
N PHE A 104 -8.11 -0.11 -7.02
CA PHE A 104 -8.06 0.11 -8.46
C PHE A 104 -7.10 1.25 -8.79
N CYS A 105 -6.36 1.10 -9.89
CA CYS A 105 -5.43 2.09 -10.41
C CYS A 105 -5.54 2.14 -11.93
N TRP A 106 -5.40 3.33 -12.52
CA TRP A 106 -5.15 3.51 -13.95
C TRP A 106 -3.65 3.36 -14.18
N THR A 107 -3.24 2.31 -14.90
CA THR A 107 -1.83 1.87 -15.03
C THR A 107 -1.22 2.26 -16.38
N MET A 108 0.07 1.97 -16.60
CA MET A 108 0.67 2.20 -17.94
C MET A 108 -0.01 1.34 -19.00
N ARG A 109 -0.41 0.10 -18.67
CA ARG A 109 -1.26 -0.70 -19.57
C ARG A 109 -2.56 -0.01 -19.96
N ASP A 110 -3.22 0.64 -19.01
CA ASP A 110 -4.46 1.35 -19.32
C ASP A 110 -4.22 2.55 -20.25
N LEU A 111 -3.06 3.21 -20.11
CA LEU A 111 -2.60 4.24 -21.04
C LEU A 111 -2.29 3.66 -22.44
N GLU A 112 -1.59 2.53 -22.52
CA GLU A 112 -1.31 1.85 -23.80
C GLU A 112 -2.62 1.53 -24.54
N LEU A 113 -3.60 0.98 -23.83
CA LEU A 113 -4.93 0.69 -24.38
C LEU A 113 -5.66 1.97 -24.83
N PHE A 114 -5.54 3.06 -24.07
CA PHE A 114 -6.10 4.35 -24.45
C PHE A 114 -5.53 4.84 -25.79
N TYR A 115 -4.21 4.75 -25.98
CA TYR A 115 -3.58 5.10 -27.26
C TYR A 115 -3.99 4.16 -28.41
N ASP A 116 -4.06 2.85 -28.17
CA ASP A 116 -4.50 1.88 -29.18
C ASP A 116 -5.94 2.13 -29.65
N GLN A 117 -6.78 2.70 -28.78
CA GLN A 117 -8.14 3.12 -29.10
C GLN A 117 -8.22 4.51 -29.76
N GLY A 118 -7.09 5.11 -30.09
CA GLY A 118 -7.00 6.42 -30.76
C GLY A 118 -7.08 7.61 -29.81
N GLY A 119 -6.91 7.39 -28.51
CA GLY A 119 -6.74 8.44 -27.52
C GLY A 119 -5.47 9.26 -27.76
N ASP A 120 -5.48 10.51 -27.31
CA ASP A 120 -4.39 11.46 -27.54
C ASP A 120 -4.19 12.35 -26.29
N LEU A 121 -3.16 12.06 -25.49
CA LEU A 121 -2.85 12.81 -24.26
C LEU A 121 -2.65 14.31 -24.52
N GLU A 122 -2.02 14.67 -25.64
CA GLU A 122 -1.73 16.08 -25.96
C GLU A 122 -3.00 16.87 -26.24
N LYS A 123 -4.03 16.21 -26.80
CA LYS A 123 -5.35 16.82 -27.04
C LYS A 123 -6.21 16.89 -25.79
N GLU A 124 -6.12 15.87 -24.95
CA GLU A 124 -6.93 15.77 -23.73
C GLU A 124 -6.34 16.58 -22.56
N GLY A 125 -5.11 17.11 -22.71
CA GLY A 125 -4.52 18.10 -21.80
C GLY A 125 -4.10 17.53 -20.44
N ASP A 126 -3.69 16.27 -20.41
CA ASP A 126 -3.40 15.56 -19.16
C ASP A 126 -1.90 15.43 -18.89
N GLU A 127 -1.40 16.42 -18.15
CA GLU A 127 -0.04 16.44 -17.62
C GLU A 127 0.12 15.53 -16.37
N TYR A 128 -0.96 14.98 -15.82
CA TYR A 128 -0.93 14.29 -14.52
C TYR A 128 -0.35 12.88 -14.57
N PHE A 129 -0.47 12.18 -15.70
CA PHE A 129 -0.07 10.76 -15.76
C PHE A 129 1.45 10.54 -15.79
N MET A 130 2.25 11.56 -16.12
CA MET A 130 3.71 11.43 -16.23
C MET A 130 4.47 11.86 -14.96
N GLY A 131 3.79 12.28 -13.88
CA GLY A 131 4.48 12.56 -12.61
C GLY A 131 3.64 13.06 -11.43
N GLY A 132 2.35 12.73 -11.32
CA GLY A 132 1.44 13.44 -10.40
C GLY A 132 0.81 12.61 -9.28
N CYS A 133 1.02 13.02 -8.03
CA CYS A 133 0.08 12.76 -6.93
C CYS A 133 -1.26 13.48 -7.19
N SER A 134 -2.40 12.90 -6.81
CA SER A 134 -3.70 13.60 -6.92
C SER A 134 -4.68 13.27 -5.81
N ARG A 135 -5.33 14.31 -5.29
CA ARG A 135 -6.43 14.23 -4.31
C ARG A 135 -7.80 14.27 -4.97
N ASP A 136 -7.85 14.44 -6.29
CA ASP A 136 -9.11 14.56 -7.01
C ASP A 136 -9.76 13.18 -7.14
N PRO A 137 -11.03 13.02 -6.72
CA PRO A 137 -11.74 11.76 -6.88
C PRO A 137 -11.74 11.33 -8.35
N GLY A 138 -11.28 10.10 -8.61
CA GLY A 138 -11.23 9.55 -9.97
C GLY A 138 -10.05 10.01 -10.82
N ALA A 139 -9.03 10.67 -10.25
CA ALA A 139 -7.85 11.11 -10.99
C ALA A 139 -6.90 9.99 -11.45
N GLY A 140 -7.08 8.76 -10.98
CA GLY A 140 -6.25 7.63 -11.39
C GLY A 140 -6.26 6.46 -10.42
N CYS A 141 -6.86 6.61 -9.23
CA CYS A 141 -7.03 5.52 -8.27
C CYS A 141 -8.43 5.54 -7.66
N ALA A 142 -8.87 4.38 -7.20
CA ALA A 142 -10.08 4.23 -6.40
C ALA A 142 -9.91 3.12 -5.37
N VAL A 143 -10.57 3.28 -4.22
CA VAL A 143 -10.74 2.22 -3.22
C VAL A 143 -12.23 2.02 -3.00
N LEU A 144 -12.69 0.78 -3.04
CA LEU A 144 -14.05 0.40 -2.70
C LEU A 144 -14.04 -0.48 -1.47
N TYR A 145 -14.97 -0.22 -0.55
CA TYR A 145 -15.28 -1.17 0.53
C TYR A 145 -16.56 -1.91 0.21
N VAL A 146 -16.48 -3.24 0.23
CA VAL A 146 -17.61 -4.13 0.06
C VAL A 146 -17.93 -4.77 1.41
N PRO A 147 -19.08 -4.44 2.04
CA PRO A 147 -19.47 -5.04 3.31
C PRO A 147 -19.59 -6.57 3.20
N ALA A 148 -19.27 -7.30 4.27
CA ALA A 148 -19.39 -8.77 4.30
C ALA A 148 -20.82 -9.27 4.03
N SER A 149 -21.83 -8.44 4.33
CA SER A 149 -23.25 -8.75 4.07
C SER A 149 -23.69 -8.54 2.61
N ALA A 150 -22.85 -7.93 1.77
CA ALA A 150 -23.21 -7.63 0.39
C ALA A 150 -23.13 -8.89 -0.48
N GLU A 151 -24.17 -9.15 -1.28
CA GLU A 151 -24.10 -10.18 -2.31
C GLU A 151 -23.20 -9.71 -3.45
N THR A 152 -22.16 -10.49 -3.74
CA THR A 152 -21.18 -10.16 -4.78
C THR A 152 -21.06 -11.28 -5.80
N SER A 153 -20.69 -10.91 -7.01
CA SER A 153 -20.24 -11.86 -8.04
C SER A 153 -19.00 -11.30 -8.75
N PRO A 154 -18.11 -12.16 -9.28
CA PRO A 154 -17.02 -11.72 -10.14
C PRO A 154 -17.57 -10.83 -11.26
N ARG A 155 -17.11 -9.58 -11.32
CA ARG A 155 -17.56 -8.62 -12.32
C ARG A 155 -16.73 -8.80 -13.59
N PRO A 156 -17.33 -9.07 -14.76
CA PRO A 156 -16.58 -9.08 -16.02
C PRO A 156 -15.92 -7.72 -16.24
N ALA A 157 -14.67 -7.74 -16.71
CA ALA A 157 -13.96 -6.52 -17.04
C ALA A 157 -14.65 -5.80 -18.22
N PRO A 158 -14.58 -4.47 -18.26
CA PRO A 158 -14.98 -3.68 -19.42
C PRO A 158 -14.30 -4.17 -20.71
N GLU A 159 -14.98 -3.98 -21.84
CA GLU A 159 -14.49 -4.43 -23.15
C GLU A 159 -13.12 -3.82 -23.47
N GLY A 160 -12.21 -4.66 -23.99
CA GLY A 160 -10.86 -4.24 -24.38
C GLY A 160 -9.86 -4.08 -23.23
N MET A 161 -10.30 -4.21 -21.97
CA MET A 161 -9.40 -4.14 -20.81
C MET A 161 -8.49 -5.37 -20.74
N PHE A 162 -7.20 -5.13 -20.49
CA PHE A 162 -6.26 -6.19 -20.17
C PHE A 162 -6.46 -6.65 -18.72
N LEU A 163 -6.41 -7.97 -18.51
CA LEU A 163 -6.50 -8.55 -17.18
C LEU A 163 -5.26 -9.40 -16.93
N HIS A 164 -4.55 -9.07 -15.86
CA HIS A 164 -3.57 -9.99 -15.30
C HIS A 164 -4.30 -11.18 -14.66
N ASP A 165 -3.63 -12.34 -14.70
CA ASP A 165 -4.12 -13.53 -14.02
C ASP A 165 -4.27 -13.26 -12.52
N ALA A 166 -5.32 -13.83 -11.92
CA ALA A 166 -5.55 -13.68 -10.49
C ALA A 166 -4.50 -14.45 -9.70
N GLU A 167 -3.82 -13.78 -8.78
CA GLU A 167 -2.82 -14.38 -7.90
C GLU A 167 -3.32 -14.39 -6.45
N PRO A 168 -3.21 -15.52 -5.72
CA PRO A 168 -3.64 -15.57 -4.33
C PRO A 168 -2.72 -14.70 -3.46
N LEU A 169 -3.29 -13.70 -2.80
CA LEU A 169 -2.56 -12.81 -1.91
C LEU A 169 -2.57 -13.38 -0.50
N ARG A 170 -1.38 -13.55 0.08
CA ARG A 170 -1.15 -14.27 1.34
C ARG A 170 -0.52 -13.39 2.39
N PHE A 171 -0.92 -13.59 3.65
CA PHE A 171 -0.37 -12.82 4.76
C PHE A 171 1.01 -13.34 5.16
N ARG A 172 2.06 -12.60 4.77
CA ARG A 172 3.46 -12.93 5.08
C ARG A 172 3.81 -12.62 6.53
N GLY A 173 3.17 -11.61 7.13
CA GLY A 173 3.42 -11.21 8.51
C GLY A 173 3.19 -9.73 8.76
N ALA A 174 3.28 -9.37 10.03
CA ALA A 174 3.33 -7.99 10.46
C ALA A 174 4.79 -7.55 10.62
N TYR A 175 5.08 -6.35 10.18
CA TYR A 175 6.36 -5.71 10.35
C TYR A 175 6.15 -4.24 10.68
N THR A 176 7.23 -3.51 10.79
CA THR A 176 7.22 -2.10 11.13
C THR A 176 7.91 -1.37 9.99
N SER A 177 7.14 -0.61 9.24
CA SER A 177 7.55 0.05 8.00
C SER A 177 8.48 1.24 8.26
N ARG A 178 9.25 1.60 7.23
CA ARG A 178 10.47 2.45 7.26
C ARG A 178 10.17 3.95 7.32
N LEU A 179 11.03 4.69 8.01
CA LEU A 179 11.45 6.01 7.51
C LEU A 179 12.61 5.76 6.53
N SER A 180 12.67 6.47 5.40
CA SER A 180 13.72 6.27 4.39
C SER A 180 15.14 6.34 4.99
N TRP A 181 16.17 5.78 4.34
CA TRP A 181 17.56 5.94 4.80
C TRP A 181 17.94 7.41 4.99
N GLU A 182 17.49 8.25 4.06
CA GLU A 182 17.73 9.68 4.08
C GLU A 182 17.04 10.36 5.27
N GLU A 183 15.78 10.04 5.54
CA GLU A 183 15.07 10.56 6.71
C GLU A 183 15.63 9.99 8.02
N THR A 184 15.99 8.71 8.03
CA THR A 184 16.66 8.07 9.17
C THR A 184 17.98 8.76 9.49
N THR A 185 18.79 9.13 8.50
CA THR A 185 20.08 9.81 8.73
C THR A 185 19.94 11.32 9.00
N LYS A 186 18.87 11.97 8.53
CA LYS A 186 18.53 13.37 8.88
C LYS A 186 18.04 13.50 10.32
N GLU A 187 17.12 12.63 10.74
CA GLU A 187 16.50 12.68 12.06
C GLU A 187 17.32 11.94 13.12
N PHE A 188 18.12 10.97 12.70
CA PHE A 188 18.98 10.17 13.55
C PHE A 188 20.44 10.31 13.11
N PRO A 189 21.31 10.93 13.92
CA PRO A 189 22.72 11.05 13.59
C PRO A 189 23.41 9.67 13.69
N VAL A 190 23.35 8.90 12.61
CA VAL A 190 24.01 7.60 12.51
C VAL A 190 25.52 7.84 12.37
N PRO A 191 26.36 7.27 13.27
CA PRO A 191 27.81 7.34 13.12
C PRO A 191 28.28 6.81 11.76
N GLU A 192 29.22 7.50 11.12
CA GLU A 192 29.69 7.17 9.75
C GLU A 192 30.09 5.69 9.57
N HIS A 193 30.74 5.10 10.58
CA HIS A 193 31.16 3.70 10.56
C HIS A 193 30.00 2.69 10.58
N LEU A 194 28.79 3.10 10.94
CA LEU A 194 27.58 2.28 10.90
C LEU A 194 26.81 2.42 9.58
N GLY A 195 27.18 3.37 8.70
CA GLY A 195 26.47 3.63 7.44
C GLY A 195 26.31 2.38 6.57
N TYR A 196 27.43 1.74 6.21
CA TYR A 196 27.41 0.54 5.38
C TYR A 196 26.78 -0.69 6.05
N PRO A 197 27.12 -1.04 7.31
CA PRO A 197 26.44 -2.12 8.03
C PRO A 197 24.93 -1.92 8.12
N LEU A 198 24.48 -0.69 8.33
CA LEU A 198 23.06 -0.39 8.47
C LEU A 198 22.35 -0.45 7.12
N ALA A 199 22.96 0.04 6.04
CA ALA A 199 22.46 -0.16 4.68
C ALA A 199 22.33 -1.66 4.35
N SER A 200 23.35 -2.47 4.66
CA SER A 200 23.27 -3.92 4.44
C SER A 200 22.20 -4.61 5.30
N ALA A 201 21.99 -4.17 6.55
CA ALA A 201 20.92 -4.66 7.40
C ALA A 201 19.53 -4.25 6.89
N PHE A 202 19.45 -3.08 6.25
CA PHE A 202 18.27 -2.64 5.52
C PHE A 202 18.04 -3.51 4.27
N ASP A 203 19.05 -3.81 3.46
CA ASP A 203 18.92 -4.69 2.28
C ASP A 203 18.48 -6.11 2.65
N GLU A 204 19.06 -6.68 3.72
CA GLU A 204 18.65 -7.99 4.28
C GLU A 204 17.16 -7.97 4.69
N TRP A 205 16.67 -6.80 5.09
CA TRP A 205 15.26 -6.58 5.40
C TRP A 205 14.40 -6.19 4.15
N GLU A 206 14.96 -5.56 3.10
CA GLU A 206 14.22 -5.14 1.87
C GLU A 206 14.02 -6.24 0.85
N ASN A 207 14.86 -7.27 0.84
CA ASN A 207 14.76 -8.40 -0.10
C ASN A 207 13.56 -9.33 0.18
N ASP A 208 12.44 -8.76 0.60
CA ASP A 208 11.21 -9.45 0.91
C ASP A 208 10.22 -9.25 -0.24
N ASP A 209 9.78 -10.37 -0.83
CA ASP A 209 8.72 -10.51 -1.85
C ASP A 209 7.37 -9.92 -1.39
N THR A 210 7.31 -8.65 -1.03
CA THR A 210 6.12 -7.94 -0.58
C THR A 210 5.54 -7.25 -1.80
N TYR A 211 4.35 -7.67 -2.16
CA TYR A 211 3.64 -7.14 -3.33
C TYR A 211 2.53 -6.17 -2.94
N VAL A 212 2.02 -6.32 -1.71
CA VAL A 212 1.08 -5.39 -1.11
C VAL A 212 1.49 -5.13 0.33
N GLN A 213 1.69 -3.85 0.68
CA GLN A 213 1.82 -3.39 2.06
C GLN A 213 0.49 -2.78 2.51
N ILE A 214 0.04 -3.07 3.74
CA ILE A 214 -1.10 -2.38 4.38
C ILE A 214 -0.61 -1.65 5.63
N GLY A 215 -0.93 -0.37 5.73
CA GLY A 215 -0.44 0.49 6.80
C GLY A 215 1.05 0.78 6.73
N GLY A 216 1.60 1.32 7.81
CA GLY A 216 3.01 1.71 7.88
C GLY A 216 3.33 3.04 7.21
N HIS A 217 4.53 3.13 6.68
CA HIS A 217 5.08 4.28 5.95
C HIS A 217 5.29 3.90 4.48
N ILE A 218 5.48 4.91 3.62
CA ILE A 218 5.86 4.70 2.22
C ILE A 218 7.21 3.96 2.14
N ALA A 219 7.33 3.02 1.22
CA ALA A 219 8.62 2.41 0.92
C ALA A 219 9.54 3.48 0.30
N PRO A 220 10.81 3.57 0.72
CA PRO A 220 11.75 4.51 0.11
C PRO A 220 12.24 3.99 -1.23
N VAL A 221 11.45 4.15 -2.30
CA VAL A 221 11.90 3.79 -3.65
C VAL A 221 12.82 4.89 -4.16
N ASN A 222 14.13 4.66 -3.99
CA ASN A 222 15.26 5.47 -4.47
C ASN A 222 15.29 6.95 -4.01
N SER A 223 16.49 7.43 -3.70
CA SER A 223 16.82 8.75 -3.12
C SER A 223 16.54 9.97 -4.03
N MET A 224 15.60 9.88 -4.99
CA MET A 224 15.27 10.96 -5.92
C MET A 224 13.95 11.68 -5.64
N HIS A 225 13.17 11.27 -4.63
CA HIS A 225 11.81 11.82 -4.44
C HIS A 225 11.58 12.45 -3.06
N THR A 226 12.56 13.22 -2.57
CA THR A 226 12.34 14.18 -1.47
C THR A 226 11.22 15.18 -1.76
N ASP A 227 10.89 15.44 -3.05
CA ASP A 227 9.85 16.40 -3.44
C ASP A 227 8.41 15.94 -3.15
N ILE A 228 8.14 14.64 -3.04
CA ILE A 228 6.79 14.13 -2.75
C ILE A 228 6.40 14.43 -1.28
N SER A 229 7.39 14.42 -0.37
CA SER A 229 7.18 14.81 1.03
C SER A 229 6.72 16.27 1.21
N THR A 230 7.06 17.13 0.25
CA THR A 230 6.67 18.54 0.19
C THR A 230 5.37 18.80 -0.58
N MET A 231 4.96 17.91 -1.49
CA MET A 231 3.70 18.08 -2.24
C MET A 231 2.47 17.57 -1.47
N CYS A 232 2.67 16.60 -0.58
CA CYS A 232 1.65 16.08 0.32
C CYS A 232 1.88 16.67 1.73
N ASP A 233 1.50 17.94 1.93
CA ASP A 233 1.70 18.82 3.11
C ASP A 233 1.68 18.26 4.56
N ASP A 234 1.46 16.98 4.82
CA ASP A 234 1.70 16.38 6.13
C ASP A 234 1.77 14.84 6.06
N HIS A 235 2.95 14.28 5.76
CA HIS A 235 3.24 12.86 6.02
C HIS A 235 4.22 12.66 7.18
N ARG A 236 4.33 13.66 8.05
CA ARG A 236 4.71 13.37 9.44
C ARG A 236 3.49 12.75 10.09
N GLY A 237 3.34 11.44 9.94
CA GLY A 237 2.53 10.65 10.88
C GLY A 237 3.07 10.88 12.29
N THR A 238 2.59 11.94 12.93
CA THR A 238 2.77 12.34 14.32
C THR A 238 4.15 12.06 14.95
N HIS A 239 5.10 12.96 14.70
CA HIS A 239 6.09 13.34 15.73
C HIS A 239 5.70 14.60 16.51
N GLY A 240 4.47 15.09 16.34
CA GLY A 240 3.91 16.18 17.15
C GLY A 240 2.60 15.74 17.78
N ALA A 241 2.51 15.86 19.10
CA ALA A 241 1.26 15.76 19.83
C ALA A 241 0.40 16.99 19.50
N GLU A 242 -0.32 16.98 18.39
CA GLU A 242 -1.46 17.87 18.12
C GLU A 242 -2.23 17.32 16.92
N GLY A 243 -3.36 16.65 17.19
CA GLY A 243 -4.24 16.12 16.17
C GLY A 243 -4.86 17.25 15.36
N ASN A 244 -4.49 17.33 14.08
CA ASN A 244 -5.23 18.11 13.11
C ASN A 244 -5.93 17.14 12.15
N SER A 245 -7.19 17.41 11.82
CA SER A 245 -8.08 16.58 10.98
C SER A 245 -7.65 16.49 9.50
N GLU A 246 -6.43 16.90 9.16
CA GLU A 246 -5.85 16.90 7.82
C GLU A 246 -4.75 15.86 7.61
N SER A 247 -4.23 15.25 8.68
CA SER A 247 -3.15 14.26 8.58
C SER A 247 -3.66 12.96 7.94
N MET A 248 -3.08 12.60 6.80
CA MET A 248 -3.37 11.39 6.05
C MET A 248 -2.49 10.24 6.52
N VAL A 249 -2.99 9.02 6.42
CA VAL A 249 -2.23 7.79 6.71
C VAL A 249 -2.19 6.90 5.47
N MET A 250 -1.08 6.20 5.26
CA MET A 250 -0.98 5.24 4.17
C MET A 250 -1.87 4.04 4.46
N LEU A 251 -2.84 3.82 3.58
CA LEU A 251 -3.73 2.67 3.61
C LEU A 251 -3.04 1.45 2.99
N ALA A 252 -2.51 1.61 1.79
CA ALA A 252 -1.87 0.52 1.06
C ALA A 252 -0.72 1.03 0.17
N ALA A 253 0.23 0.15 -0.09
CA ALA A 253 1.17 0.24 -1.20
C ALA A 253 1.04 -1.03 -2.04
N ILE A 254 0.95 -0.91 -3.36
CA ILE A 254 0.75 -2.05 -4.26
C ILE A 254 1.66 -1.91 -5.48
N ASP A 255 2.48 -2.93 -5.67
CA ASP A 255 3.32 -3.13 -6.84
C ASP A 255 2.47 -3.43 -8.09
N HIS A 256 2.88 -2.90 -9.24
CA HIS A 256 2.20 -3.09 -10.54
C HIS A 256 2.70 -4.32 -11.30
N GLY A 257 3.74 -5.00 -10.79
CA GLY A 257 4.20 -6.30 -11.26
C GLY A 257 5.27 -6.11 -12.30
N ASP A 258 4.85 -5.95 -13.55
CA ASP A 258 5.77 -5.89 -14.69
C ASP A 258 6.27 -4.47 -15.00
N GLU A 259 5.79 -3.45 -14.27
CA GLU A 259 5.98 -2.04 -14.62
C GLU A 259 7.04 -1.31 -13.78
N ASP A 260 7.77 -2.00 -12.88
CA ASP A 260 8.69 -1.40 -11.90
C ASP A 260 8.05 -0.17 -11.19
N MET A 261 6.74 -0.22 -10.96
CA MET A 261 5.94 0.86 -10.39
C MET A 261 5.19 0.39 -9.15
N GLU A 262 5.12 1.25 -8.16
CA GLU A 262 4.31 1.06 -6.95
C GLU A 262 3.38 2.25 -6.75
N THR A 263 2.09 1.98 -6.51
CA THR A 263 1.13 3.01 -6.11
C THR A 263 0.93 2.98 -4.61
N TYR A 264 0.81 4.15 -3.98
CA TYR A 264 0.48 4.33 -2.58
C TYR A 264 -0.87 5.03 -2.47
N TRP A 265 -1.74 4.47 -1.63
CA TRP A 265 -3.04 5.04 -1.29
C TRP A 265 -2.99 5.60 0.12
N PHE A 266 -3.48 6.82 0.29
CA PHE A 266 -3.61 7.50 1.57
C PHE A 266 -5.05 7.88 1.84
N ILE A 267 -5.42 7.82 3.12
CA ILE A 267 -6.77 8.09 3.60
C ILE A 267 -6.70 8.89 4.90
N ARG A 268 -7.73 9.69 5.20
CA ARG A 268 -7.87 10.26 6.54
C ARG A 268 -8.30 9.15 7.52
N PRO A 269 -7.79 9.12 8.76
CA PRO A 269 -8.24 8.16 9.76
C PRO A 269 -9.76 8.17 9.99
N ASP A 270 -10.37 9.36 10.04
CA ASP A 270 -11.83 9.50 10.21
C ASP A 270 -12.63 8.94 9.03
N ASP A 271 -12.09 9.08 7.82
CA ASP A 271 -12.70 8.53 6.60
C ASP A 271 -12.60 7.00 6.60
N LEU A 272 -11.46 6.45 7.02
CA LEU A 272 -11.29 5.01 7.20
C LEU A 272 -12.27 4.43 8.22
N ALA A 273 -12.36 5.03 9.42
CA ALA A 273 -13.26 4.60 10.48
C ALA A 273 -14.74 4.68 10.06
N GLN A 274 -15.10 5.66 9.22
CA GLN A 274 -16.45 5.82 8.66
C GLN A 274 -16.66 5.05 7.35
N ARG A 275 -15.65 4.31 6.88
CA ARG A 275 -15.67 3.53 5.63
C ARG A 275 -15.98 4.39 4.40
N ARG A 276 -15.48 5.64 4.39
CA ARG A 276 -15.60 6.60 3.30
C ARG A 276 -14.31 6.61 2.49
N PHE A 277 -14.37 6.14 1.25
CA PHE A 277 -13.20 5.97 0.39
C PHE A 277 -13.20 6.92 -0.82
N ASP A 278 -14.11 7.88 -0.86
CA ASP A 278 -14.20 8.93 -1.87
C ASP A 278 -13.13 10.01 -1.72
N GLY A 279 -12.55 10.15 -0.52
CA GLY A 279 -11.48 11.12 -0.19
C GLY A 279 -10.06 10.57 -0.27
N ILE A 280 -9.83 9.47 -1.01
CA ILE A 280 -8.51 8.85 -1.16
C ILE A 280 -7.56 9.77 -1.92
N HIS A 281 -6.33 9.86 -1.42
CA HIS A 281 -5.20 10.45 -2.12
C HIS A 281 -4.29 9.32 -2.62
N TYR A 282 -3.71 9.45 -3.81
CA TYR A 282 -2.70 8.52 -4.28
C TYR A 282 -1.45 9.22 -4.82
N THR A 283 -0.35 8.49 -4.83
CA THR A 283 0.89 8.79 -5.55
C THR A 283 1.47 7.49 -6.09
N TYR A 284 2.33 7.56 -7.10
CA TYR A 284 3.05 6.40 -7.61
C TYR A 284 4.53 6.73 -7.74
N LEU A 285 5.37 5.72 -7.58
CA LEU A 285 6.82 5.80 -7.74
C LEU A 285 7.23 4.84 -8.86
N SER A 286 8.12 5.33 -9.74
CA SER A 286 8.85 4.57 -10.77
C SER A 286 10.35 4.67 -10.53
#